data_AF-A0A7Y7IW34-F1
#
_entry.id   AF-A0A7Y7IW34-F1
#
_cell.length_a   1.000
_cell.length_b   1.000
_cell.length_c   1.000
_cell.angle_alpha   90.00
_cell.angle_beta   90.00
_cell.angle_gamma   90.00
#
_symmetry.space_group_name_H-M   'P 1'
#
loop_
_entity.id
_entity.type
_entity.pdbx_description
1 polymer ?
#
loop_
_entity_poly.entity_id
_entity_poly.type
_entity_poly.pdbx_seq_one_letter_code
_entity_poly.pdbx_strand_id
1 'polypeptide(L)' 'MVSPILVIGQSGQLATALAMAGRPGLHRLGRPAIDFDRPETLDAALETA' A
#
# COMPACT_ATOMS: atom_id res chain seq x y z
N MET A 1 8.97 -14.82 -11.18
CA MET A 1 7.87 -14.66 -10.19
C MET A 1 7.74 -13.19 -9.88
N VAL A 2 6.51 -12.66 -9.79
CA VAL A 2 6.27 -11.28 -9.36
C VAL A 2 6.14 -11.29 -7.84
N SER A 3 7.06 -10.63 -7.14
CA SER A 3 6.93 -10.43 -5.69
C SER A 3 6.02 -9.23 -5.43
N PRO A 4 5.04 -9.35 -4.51
CA PRO A 4 4.18 -8.24 -4.14
C PRO A 4 4.97 -7.14 -3.41
N ILE A 5 4.57 -5.89 -3.62
CA ILE A 5 5.11 -4.72 -2.93
C ILE A 5 3.94 -3.93 -2.36
N LEU A 6 3.93 -3.75 -1.04
CA LEU A 6 3.00 -2.85 -0.36
C LEU A 6 3.59 -1.45 -0.22
N VAL A 7 2.83 -0.44 -0.62
CA VAL A 7 3.15 0.99 -0.42
C VAL A 7 2.09 1.63 0.44
N ILE A 8 2.50 2.21 1.57
CA ILE A 8 1.63 2.95 2.49
C ILE A 8 1.76 4.44 2.19
N GLY A 9 0.63 5.13 2.04
CA GLY A 9 0.57 6.50 1.49
C GLY A 9 0.15 6.50 0.02
N GLN A 10 -0.92 5.77 -0.32
CA GLN A 10 -1.39 5.51 -1.68
C GLN A 10 -1.55 6.74 -2.60
N SER A 11 -1.78 7.92 -2.03
CA SER A 11 -1.96 9.19 -2.73
C SER A 11 -0.68 10.03 -2.83
N GLY A 12 0.43 9.56 -2.26
CA GLY A 12 1.72 10.23 -2.35
C GLY A 12 2.31 10.20 -3.76
N GLN A 13 3.30 11.07 -4.00
CA GLN A 13 3.97 11.20 -5.30
C GLN A 13 4.60 9.88 -5.75
N LEU A 14 5.27 9.17 -4.84
CA LEU A 14 5.92 7.89 -5.14
C LEU A 14 4.90 6.81 -5.52
N ALA A 15 3.83 6.67 -4.75
CA ALA A 15 2.77 5.68 -5.01
C ALA A 15 2.08 5.93 -6.36
N THR A 16 1.89 7.19 -6.72
CA THR A 16 1.35 7.62 -8.01
C THR A 16 2.30 7.27 -9.16
N ALA A 17 3.59 7.59 -9.03
CA ALA A 17 4.59 7.29 -10.05
C ALA A 17 4.74 5.78 -10.29
N LEU A 18 4.75 4.96 -9.23
CA LEU A 18 4.82 3.50 -9.33
C LEU A 18 3.58 2.91 -10.03
N ALA A 19 2.40 3.46 -9.78
CA ALA A 19 1.17 3.05 -10.47
C ALA A 19 1.22 3.38 -11.96
N MET A 20 1.72 4.57 -12.33
CA MET A 20 1.90 4.97 -13.74
C MET A 20 2.94 4.13 -14.47
N ALA A 21 3.98 3.67 -13.77
CA ALA A 21 4.98 2.76 -14.33
C ALA A 21 4.45 1.32 -14.56
N GLY A 22 3.21 1.03 -14.16
CA GLY A 22 2.56 -0.25 -14.41
C GLY A 22 3.22 -1.42 -13.69
N ARG A 23 3.84 -1.19 -12.52
CA ARG A 23 4.54 -2.24 -11.77
C ARG A 23 3.57 -3.38 -11.39
N PRO A 24 3.81 -4.62 -11.85
CA PRO A 24 2.98 -5.77 -11.45
C PRO A 24 3.14 -6.07 -9.96
N GLY A 25 2.05 -6.42 -9.27
CA GLY A 25 2.08 -6.76 -7.84
C GLY A 25 2.25 -5.56 -6.91
N LEU A 26 1.89 -4.35 -7.36
CA LEU A 26 1.90 -3.15 -6.52
C LEU A 26 0.57 -3.00 -5.79
N HIS A 27 0.62 -3.08 -4.46
CA HIS A 27 -0.51 -2.82 -3.56
C HIS A 27 -0.29 -1.44 -2.92
N ARG A 28 -1.29 -0.57 -3.00
CA ARG A 28 -1.20 0.80 -2.44
C ARG A 28 -2.30 0.97 -1.42
N LEU A 29 -1.94 1.30 -0.18
CA LEU A 29 -2.88 1.51 0.92
C LEU A 29 -2.67 2.89 1.55
N GLY A 30 -3.68 3.34 2.29
CA GLY A 30 -3.63 4.56 3.08
C GLY A 30 -4.84 4.63 4.01
N ARG A 31 -5.02 5.78 4.65
CA ARG A 31 -6.15 5.96 5.57
C ARG A 31 -7.50 5.83 4.84
N PRO A 32 -8.51 5.25 5.50
CA PRO A 32 -8.49 4.72 6.87
C PRO A 32 -8.01 3.26 6.98
N ALA A 33 -7.66 2.60 5.88
CA ALA A 33 -7.31 1.17 5.86
C ALA A 33 -5.98 0.86 6.57
N ILE A 34 -4.99 1.76 6.42
CA ILE A 34 -3.79 1.78 7.26
C ILE A 34 -3.63 3.19 7.81
N ASP A 35 -3.54 3.28 9.13
CA ASP A 35 -3.28 4.50 9.87
C ASP A 35 -2.21 4.23 10.94
N PHE A 36 -1.07 4.93 10.85
CA PHE A 36 0.03 4.75 11.80
C PHE A 36 -0.30 5.28 13.19
N ASP A 37 -1.30 6.17 13.31
CA ASP A 37 -1.82 6.62 14.60
C ASP A 37 -2.74 5.56 15.24
N ARG A 38 -3.12 4.52 14.48
CA ARG A 38 -4.00 3.42 14.88
C ARG A 38 -3.39 2.08 14.45
N PRO A 39 -2.35 1.59 15.15
CA PRO A 39 -1.56 0.43 14.73
C PRO A 39 -2.39 -0.84 14.52
N GLU A 40 -3.55 -0.97 15.16
CA GLU A 40 -4.48 -2.09 14.95
C GLU A 40 -4.99 -2.21 13.50
N THR A 41 -4.93 -1.12 12.73
CA THR A 41 -5.30 -1.11 11.30
C THR A 41 -4.24 -1.76 10.41
N LEU A 42 -2.99 -1.84 10.87
CA LEU A 42 -1.89 -2.41 10.09
C LEU A 42 -2.01 -3.94 9.99
N ASP A 43 -2.33 -4.61 11.09
CA ASP A 43 -2.48 -6.07 11.13
C ASP A 43 -3.59 -6.53 10.18
N ALA A 44 -4.76 -5.89 10.27
CA ALA A 44 -5.90 -6.17 9.38
C ALA A 44 -5.57 -5.97 7.89
N ALA A 45 -4.72 -4.99 7.59
CA ALA A 45 -4.31 -4.69 6.23
C ALA A 45 -3.25 -5.67 5.68
N LEU A 46 -2.37 -6.19 6.53
CA LEU A 46 -1.36 -7.18 6.13
C LEU A 46 -1.96 -8.56 5.89
N GLU A 47 -3.04 -8.92 6.59
CA GLU A 47 -3.77 -10.19 6.35
C GLU A 47 -4.57 -10.19 5.04
N THR A 48 -4.85 -9.01 4.47
CA THR A 48 -5.71 -8.85 3.28
C THR A 48 -4.96 -8.46 2.00
N ALA A 49 -3.68 -8.08 2.10
CA ALA A 49 -2.84 -7.62 0.98
C ALA A 49 -2.15 -8.77 0.23
#